data_AF-A0A8T5B2S9-F1
#
_entry.id   AF-A0A8T5B2S9-F1
#
_cell.length_a   1.000
_cell.length_b   1.000
_cell.length_c   1.000
_cell.angle_alpha   90.00
_cell.angle_beta   90.00
_cell.angle_gamma   90.00
#
_symmetry.space_group_name_H-M   'P 1'
#
loop_
_entity.id
_entity.type
_entity.pdbx_description
1 polymer ?
#
loop_
_entity_poly.entity_id
_entity_poly.type
_entity_poly.pdbx_seq_one_letter_code
_entity_poly.pdbx_strand_id
1 'polypeptide(L)'
;MSRRILGSWIRLLIPLAVVAVIKILASLFIYRRLSILGDFYTPWMQTWSGVGPSQPWLYLYSAQDTGFYVAIAREWYKYPMYVFFPAYPTLIMFIGKFIGDLWLSAFIISFALGLASIPLLQYVAENYMDKVEAAATTILFATFPYIFLFTTISYTESLYLFSTLAAWLLHLKGRDTTSAAAAALSTLTKTYGIAIIIPVALNLIAKRMYRRLLNLIIPAAALLGWLIYLKTATGEFFAFSTQQSYWMNLGVDFGYYEHYIKPFLRFNLWSLPQFHYLLPALIIFFAYLVFCTFKIDSKLGVYSLVLFLGLLYFSNFISMPRFFSFIFPVWLTAKIKNIPALTVAVAFFILNSLLLWYQFLMAVWVS
;
A
#
# COMPACT_ATOMS: atom_id res chain seq x y z
N MET A 1 -2.29 -21.61 22.08
CA MET A 1 -3.21 -20.52 22.48
C MET A 1 -4.49 -21.15 23.03
N SER A 2 -4.95 -20.79 24.23
CA SER A 2 -6.15 -21.40 24.86
C SER A 2 -7.42 -21.15 24.02
N ARG A 3 -8.34 -22.12 23.95
CA ARG A 3 -9.65 -22.01 23.26
C ARG A 3 -10.43 -20.77 23.71
N ARG A 4 -10.28 -20.35 24.97
CA ARG A 4 -10.92 -19.15 25.54
C ARG A 4 -10.39 -17.84 24.94
N ILE A 5 -9.09 -17.78 24.65
CA ILE A 5 -8.44 -16.61 24.03
C ILE A 5 -8.80 -16.52 22.55
N LEU A 6 -8.88 -17.66 21.85
CA LEU A 6 -9.35 -17.72 20.46
C LEU A 6 -10.83 -17.30 20.33
N GLY A 7 -11.63 -17.42 21.38
CA GLY A 7 -13.01 -16.95 21.42
C GLY A 7 -13.18 -15.44 21.55
N SER A 8 -12.21 -14.73 22.16
CA SER A 8 -12.36 -13.32 22.55
C SER A 8 -11.65 -12.34 21.59
N TRP A 9 -11.93 -11.05 21.74
CA TRP A 9 -11.28 -9.96 20.99
C TRP A 9 -9.77 -9.87 21.25
N ILE A 10 -9.29 -10.45 22.36
CA ILE A 10 -7.89 -10.48 22.78
C ILE A 10 -6.99 -11.14 21.71
N ARG A 11 -7.53 -12.08 20.91
CA ARG A 11 -6.76 -12.71 19.81
C ARG A 11 -6.22 -11.73 18.77
N LEU A 12 -6.89 -10.59 18.60
CA LEU A 12 -6.51 -9.55 17.64
C LEU A 12 -5.40 -8.66 18.18
N LEU A 13 -5.26 -8.59 19.51
CA LEU A 13 -4.20 -7.83 20.16
C LEU A 13 -2.84 -8.48 19.98
N ILE A 14 -2.76 -9.80 19.79
CA ILE A 14 -1.47 -10.49 19.70
C ILE A 14 -0.70 -10.05 18.44
N PRO A 15 -1.22 -10.19 17.20
CA PRO A 15 -0.52 -9.69 16.03
C PRO A 15 -0.27 -8.19 16.08
N LEU A 16 -1.25 -7.42 16.56
CA LEU A 16 -1.13 -5.97 16.70
C LEU A 16 0.04 -5.58 17.61
N ALA A 17 0.11 -6.15 18.82
CA ALA A 17 1.16 -5.85 19.78
C ALA A 17 2.54 -6.29 19.27
N VAL A 18 2.64 -7.49 18.69
CA VAL A 18 3.90 -7.99 18.11
C VAL A 18 4.41 -7.03 17.04
N VAL A 19 3.58 -6.67 16.07
CA VAL A 19 3.99 -5.78 14.97
C VAL A 19 4.27 -4.37 15.47
N ALA A 20 3.47 -3.83 16.41
CA ALA A 20 3.69 -2.50 16.98
C ALA A 20 5.03 -2.42 17.71
N VAL A 21 5.37 -3.43 18.53
CA VAL A 21 6.67 -3.52 19.20
C VAL A 21 7.80 -3.58 18.16
N ILE A 22 7.66 -4.40 17.12
CA ILE A 22 8.68 -4.48 16.06
C ILE A 22 8.84 -3.12 15.34
N LYS A 23 7.76 -2.40 15.04
CA LYS A 23 7.81 -1.05 14.46
C LYS A 23 8.58 -0.08 15.36
N ILE A 24 8.31 -0.08 16.66
CA ILE A 24 9.01 0.78 17.62
C ILE A 24 10.50 0.42 17.69
N LEU A 25 10.84 -0.86 17.82
CA LEU A 25 12.23 -1.31 17.88
C LEU A 25 12.99 -0.99 16.59
N ALA A 26 12.37 -1.20 15.43
CA ALA A 26 12.94 -0.84 14.14
C ALA A 26 13.16 0.66 14.02
N SER A 27 12.21 1.48 14.48
CA SER A 27 12.32 2.94 14.49
C SER A 27 13.52 3.40 15.34
N LEU A 28 13.64 2.86 16.56
CA LEU A 28 14.76 3.16 17.46
C LEU A 28 16.10 2.74 16.86
N PHE A 29 16.15 1.56 16.23
CA PHE A 29 17.35 1.05 15.58
C PHE A 29 17.80 1.96 14.40
N ILE A 30 16.89 2.28 13.49
CA ILE A 30 17.19 3.12 12.32
C ILE A 30 17.54 4.55 12.74
N TYR A 31 16.79 5.13 13.68
CA TYR A 31 17.10 6.46 14.21
C TYR A 31 18.52 6.50 14.77
N ARG A 32 18.89 5.56 15.65
CA ARG A 32 20.24 5.47 16.20
C ARG A 32 21.31 5.24 15.12
N ARG A 33 20.99 4.47 14.07
CA ARG A 33 21.94 4.19 12.98
C ARG A 33 22.23 5.42 12.11
N LEU A 34 21.26 6.31 11.99
CA LEU A 34 21.35 7.57 11.24
C LEU A 34 21.76 8.77 12.12
N SER A 35 21.90 8.57 13.43
CA SER A 35 22.47 9.57 14.33
C SER A 35 24.00 9.55 14.26
N ILE A 36 24.59 10.56 13.62
CA ILE A 36 26.04 10.74 13.53
C ILE A 36 26.44 11.76 14.59
N LEU A 37 27.39 11.39 15.48
CA LEU A 37 27.82 12.23 16.61
C LEU A 37 26.70 12.70 17.56
N GLY A 38 25.54 12.00 17.54
CA GLY A 38 24.37 12.32 18.37
C GLY A 38 23.21 12.94 17.60
N ASP A 39 23.46 13.47 16.40
CA ASP A 39 22.43 14.17 15.60
C ASP A 39 21.91 13.29 14.47
N PHE A 40 20.59 13.13 14.42
CA PHE A 40 19.92 12.39 13.34
C PHE A 40 20.03 13.15 12.01
N TYR A 41 20.43 12.43 10.96
CA TYR A 41 20.58 13.02 9.64
C TYR A 41 19.96 12.15 8.54
N THR A 42 19.29 12.81 7.59
CA THR A 42 18.92 12.25 6.28
C THR A 42 19.07 13.31 5.19
N PRO A 43 19.35 12.94 3.92
CA PRO A 43 19.40 13.88 2.80
C PRO A 43 18.11 14.71 2.62
N TRP A 44 16.97 14.21 3.10
CA TRP A 44 15.68 14.89 3.01
C TRP A 44 15.60 16.17 3.86
N MET A 45 16.40 16.27 4.92
CA MET A 45 16.48 17.49 5.74
C MET A 45 17.05 18.67 4.93
N GLN A 46 18.01 18.40 4.05
CA GLN A 46 18.53 19.40 3.11
C GLN A 46 17.52 19.69 2.00
N THR A 47 16.93 18.62 1.44
CA THR A 47 15.96 18.72 0.35
C THR A 47 14.74 19.57 0.71
N TRP A 48 14.27 19.47 1.95
CA TRP A 48 13.11 20.22 2.46
C TRP A 48 13.50 21.34 3.41
N SER A 49 14.71 21.89 3.27
CA SER A 49 15.16 23.02 4.09
C SER A 49 14.11 24.14 4.10
N GLY A 50 13.68 24.55 5.30
CA GLY A 50 12.66 25.60 5.50
C GLY A 50 11.20 25.18 5.34
N VAL A 51 10.90 23.99 4.80
CA VAL A 51 9.51 23.53 4.56
C VAL A 51 9.19 22.13 5.12
N GLY A 52 10.22 21.39 5.52
CA GLY A 52 10.16 20.04 6.07
C GLY A 52 9.66 19.97 7.52
N PRO A 53 9.63 18.77 8.11
CA PRO A 53 9.28 18.60 9.52
C PRO A 53 10.11 19.47 10.46
N SER A 54 9.47 20.02 11.49
CA SER A 54 10.13 20.81 12.53
C SER A 54 10.96 19.92 13.48
N GLN A 55 10.50 18.69 13.72
CA GLN A 55 11.14 17.74 14.63
C GLN A 55 11.98 16.72 13.84
N PRO A 56 13.28 16.52 14.16
CA PRO A 56 14.16 15.60 13.43
C PRO A 56 13.62 14.16 13.34
N TRP A 57 12.96 13.67 14.39
CA TRP A 57 12.42 12.31 14.41
C TRP A 57 11.32 12.08 13.37
N LEU A 58 10.61 13.12 12.91
CA LEU A 58 9.57 12.96 11.88
C LEU A 58 10.15 12.63 10.50
N TYR A 59 11.42 12.99 10.25
CA TYR A 59 12.12 12.59 9.02
C TYR A 59 12.36 11.08 8.96
N LEU A 60 12.38 10.37 10.10
CA LEU A 60 12.40 8.90 10.13
C LEU A 60 11.22 8.28 9.37
N TYR A 61 10.08 8.98 9.35
CA TYR A 61 8.85 8.53 8.71
C TYR A 61 8.52 9.27 7.43
N SER A 62 9.37 10.22 7.01
CA SER A 62 9.07 11.16 5.94
C SER A 62 10.24 11.26 4.96
N ALA A 63 10.03 10.74 3.75
CA ALA A 63 10.98 10.81 2.64
C ALA A 63 10.25 10.72 1.29
N GLN A 64 10.95 11.01 0.19
CA GLN A 64 10.43 10.85 -1.18
C GLN A 64 9.07 11.56 -1.37
N ASP A 65 8.02 10.85 -1.79
CA ASP A 65 6.71 11.40 -2.12
C ASP A 65 5.96 12.00 -0.93
N THR A 66 6.45 11.79 0.30
CA THR A 66 5.88 12.46 1.48
C THR A 66 5.82 13.98 1.28
N GLY A 67 6.87 14.55 0.66
CA GLY A 67 6.92 15.97 0.34
C GLY A 67 5.78 16.41 -0.59
N PHE A 68 5.41 15.61 -1.60
CA PHE A 68 4.29 15.92 -2.49
C PHE A 68 2.94 15.86 -1.75
N TYR A 69 2.71 14.83 -0.92
CA TYR A 69 1.46 14.73 -0.16
C TYR A 69 1.26 15.91 0.79
N VAL A 70 2.31 16.33 1.50
CA VAL A 70 2.26 17.50 2.39
C VAL A 70 2.14 18.80 1.60
N ALA A 71 2.81 18.94 0.45
CA ALA A 71 2.68 20.11 -0.40
C ALA A 71 1.25 20.27 -0.95
N ILE A 72 0.61 19.19 -1.42
CA ILE A 72 -0.80 19.21 -1.84
C ILE A 72 -1.70 19.59 -0.66
N ALA A 73 -1.44 19.06 0.53
CA ALA A 73 -2.22 19.40 1.73
C ALA A 73 -2.07 20.87 2.14
N ARG A 74 -0.95 21.52 1.79
CA ARG A 74 -0.65 22.92 2.12
C ARG A 74 -1.22 23.90 1.10
N GLU A 75 -0.99 23.64 -0.19
CA GLU A 75 -1.20 24.61 -1.27
C GLU A 75 -2.21 24.15 -2.31
N TRP A 76 -2.79 22.96 -2.13
CA TRP A 76 -3.61 22.27 -3.13
C TRP A 76 -2.83 21.93 -4.41
N TYR A 77 -3.51 21.35 -5.40
CA TYR A 77 -2.86 20.79 -6.57
C TYR A 77 -2.23 21.85 -7.49
N LYS A 78 -0.98 21.59 -7.87
CA LYS A 78 -0.24 22.27 -8.94
C LYS A 78 0.58 21.25 -9.73
N TYR A 79 0.99 21.56 -10.96
CA TYR A 79 1.88 20.67 -11.72
C TYR A 79 3.19 20.44 -10.94
N PRO A 80 3.76 19.21 -10.89
CA PRO A 80 3.31 17.95 -11.51
C PRO A 80 2.50 17.03 -10.56
N MET A 81 1.81 17.58 -9.57
CA MET A 81 1.24 16.82 -8.44
C MET A 81 -0.05 16.06 -8.77
N TYR A 82 -0.58 16.13 -10.00
CA TYR A 82 -1.86 15.52 -10.34
C TYR A 82 -1.81 13.99 -10.45
N VAL A 83 -0.61 13.39 -10.38
CA VAL A 83 -0.42 11.94 -10.25
C VAL A 83 -0.88 11.39 -8.89
N PHE A 84 -0.93 12.24 -7.86
CA PHE A 84 -1.31 11.86 -6.50
C PHE A 84 -2.82 12.00 -6.31
N PHE A 85 -3.47 10.97 -5.78
CA PHE A 85 -4.91 10.97 -5.58
C PHE A 85 -5.31 11.68 -4.26
N PRO A 86 -6.51 12.27 -4.18
CA PRO A 86 -6.79 13.36 -3.24
C PRO A 86 -7.10 12.92 -1.81
N ALA A 87 -7.47 11.66 -1.55
CA ALA A 87 -7.95 11.25 -0.23
C ALA A 87 -6.91 11.48 0.88
N TYR A 88 -5.66 11.08 0.64
CA TYR A 88 -4.61 11.19 1.66
C TYR A 88 -4.19 12.65 1.92
N PRO A 89 -3.87 13.49 0.89
CA PRO A 89 -3.64 14.92 1.11
C PRO A 89 -4.81 15.64 1.79
N THR A 90 -6.05 15.29 1.44
CA THR A 90 -7.25 15.91 2.07
C THR A 90 -7.34 15.56 3.56
N LEU A 91 -7.03 14.31 3.93
CA LEU A 91 -6.97 13.90 5.34
C LEU A 91 -5.82 14.60 6.07
N ILE A 92 -4.65 14.75 5.43
CA ILE A 92 -3.51 15.50 6.00
C ILE A 92 -3.91 16.94 6.28
N MET A 93 -4.56 17.60 5.31
CA MET A 93 -5.02 18.98 5.46
C MET A 93 -6.03 19.10 6.60
N PHE A 94 -7.01 18.20 6.67
CA PHE A 94 -8.05 18.25 7.69
C PHE A 94 -7.49 18.02 9.09
N ILE A 95 -6.73 16.94 9.30
CA ILE A 95 -6.16 16.60 10.61
C ILE A 95 -5.06 17.61 11.00
N GLY A 96 -4.23 18.01 10.04
CA GLY A 96 -3.18 19.01 10.24
C GLY A 96 -3.72 20.38 10.65
N LYS A 97 -4.94 20.76 10.25
CA LYS A 97 -5.59 21.97 10.76
C LYS A 97 -5.85 21.94 12.26
N PHE A 98 -6.15 20.77 12.83
CA PHE A 98 -6.37 20.62 14.28
C PHE A 98 -5.06 20.47 15.05
N ILE A 99 -4.07 19.80 14.47
CA ILE A 99 -2.77 19.53 15.11
C ILE A 99 -1.82 20.74 14.98
N GLY A 100 -1.95 21.53 13.92
CA GLY A 100 -1.02 22.61 13.58
C GLY A 100 0.23 22.17 12.80
N ASP A 101 0.34 20.89 12.43
CA ASP A 101 1.49 20.34 11.71
C ASP A 101 1.05 19.29 10.67
N LEU A 102 1.26 19.59 9.39
CA LEU A 102 0.89 18.71 8.27
C LEU A 102 1.79 17.46 8.18
N TRP A 103 3.07 17.54 8.57
CA TRP A 103 3.98 16.40 8.56
C TRP A 103 3.62 15.41 9.67
N LEU A 104 3.32 15.93 10.87
CA LEU A 104 2.82 15.12 11.97
C LEU A 104 1.46 14.50 11.63
N SER A 105 0.58 15.25 10.95
CA SER A 105 -0.69 14.72 10.45
C SER A 105 -0.49 13.55 9.49
N ALA A 106 0.42 13.68 8.52
CA ALA A 106 0.74 12.60 7.57
C ALA A 106 1.22 11.34 8.30
N PHE A 107 2.15 11.50 9.24
CA PHE A 107 2.64 10.39 10.07
C PHE A 107 1.50 9.72 10.87
N ILE A 108 0.69 10.49 11.59
CA ILE A 108 -0.39 9.94 12.44
C ILE A 108 -1.39 9.16 11.60
N ILE A 109 -1.82 9.70 10.46
CA ILE A 109 -2.77 9.03 9.57
C ILE A 109 -2.20 7.68 9.11
N SER A 110 -0.99 7.68 8.54
CA SER A 110 -0.41 6.45 7.99
C SER A 110 -0.08 5.44 9.08
N PHE A 111 0.50 5.87 10.20
CA PHE A 111 0.85 4.96 11.29
C PHE A 111 -0.39 4.35 11.95
N ALA A 112 -1.42 5.16 12.25
CA ALA A 112 -2.64 4.69 12.88
C ALA A 112 -3.43 3.74 11.95
N LEU A 113 -3.61 4.09 10.67
CA LEU A 113 -4.31 3.23 9.72
C LEU A 113 -3.50 1.97 9.37
N GLY A 114 -2.17 2.05 9.40
CA GLY A 114 -1.29 0.90 9.26
C GLY A 114 -1.46 -0.10 10.40
N LEU A 115 -1.51 0.39 11.65
CA LEU A 115 -1.82 -0.44 12.81
C LEU A 115 -3.25 -0.98 12.78
N ALA A 116 -4.23 -0.16 12.41
CA ALA A 116 -5.64 -0.56 12.33
C ALA A 116 -5.88 -1.62 11.23
N SER A 117 -5.05 -1.66 10.19
CA SER A 117 -5.12 -2.68 9.14
C SER A 117 -4.76 -4.08 9.63
N ILE A 118 -4.00 -4.22 10.72
CA ILE A 118 -3.58 -5.52 11.27
C ILE A 118 -4.77 -6.34 11.77
N PRO A 119 -5.56 -5.88 12.78
CA PRO A 119 -6.74 -6.63 13.22
C PRO A 119 -7.80 -6.73 12.12
N LEU A 120 -7.86 -5.75 11.20
CA LEU A 120 -8.79 -5.76 10.09
C LEU A 120 -8.48 -6.88 9.07
N LEU A 121 -7.20 -7.09 8.74
CA LEU A 121 -6.78 -8.22 7.91
C LEU A 121 -7.06 -9.54 8.61
N GLN A 122 -6.78 -9.63 9.92
CA GLN A 122 -7.08 -10.85 10.67
C GLN A 122 -8.57 -11.20 10.61
N TYR A 123 -9.46 -10.20 10.77
CA TYR A 123 -10.90 -10.41 10.59
C TYR A 123 -11.27 -10.88 9.18
N VAL A 124 -10.64 -10.35 8.14
CA VAL A 124 -10.84 -10.83 6.77
C VAL A 124 -10.39 -12.28 6.65
N ALA A 125 -9.18 -12.59 7.11
CA ALA A 125 -8.59 -13.93 7.05
C ALA A 125 -9.42 -14.98 7.79
N GLU A 126 -10.01 -14.64 8.94
CA GLU A 126 -10.91 -15.53 9.71
C GLU A 126 -12.16 -15.98 8.94
N ASN A 127 -12.50 -15.38 7.80
CA ASN A 127 -13.55 -15.88 6.90
C ASN A 127 -13.09 -17.01 5.96
N TYR A 128 -11.78 -17.29 5.89
CA TYR A 128 -11.16 -18.18 4.91
C TYR A 128 -10.24 -19.25 5.52
N MET A 129 -9.89 -19.11 6.79
CA MET A 129 -8.97 -19.99 7.52
C MET A 129 -9.28 -19.97 9.01
N ASP A 130 -8.72 -20.91 9.77
CA ASP A 130 -8.96 -20.92 11.22
C ASP A 130 -8.28 -19.73 11.92
N LYS A 131 -8.67 -19.44 13.16
CA LYS A 131 -8.20 -18.26 13.89
C LYS A 131 -6.70 -18.26 14.19
N VAL A 132 -6.08 -19.43 14.31
CA VAL A 132 -4.64 -19.55 14.55
C VAL A 132 -3.89 -19.28 13.24
N GLU A 133 -4.34 -19.89 12.15
CA GLU A 133 -3.82 -19.61 10.80
C GLU A 133 -3.98 -18.13 10.44
N ALA A 134 -5.13 -17.52 10.73
CA ALA A 134 -5.42 -16.12 10.44
C ALA A 134 -4.46 -15.18 11.20
N ALA A 135 -4.20 -15.46 12.49
CA ALA A 135 -3.25 -14.67 13.27
C ALA A 135 -1.82 -14.81 12.72
N ALA A 136 -1.38 -16.03 12.39
CA ALA A 136 -0.06 -16.29 11.81
C ALA A 136 0.12 -15.61 10.44
N THR A 137 -0.86 -15.75 9.55
CA THR A 137 -0.90 -15.07 8.25
C THR A 137 -0.87 -13.55 8.41
N THR A 138 -1.57 -13.01 9.40
CA THR A 138 -1.57 -11.56 9.67
C THR A 138 -0.20 -11.06 10.11
N ILE A 139 0.51 -11.80 10.98
CA ILE A 139 1.89 -11.47 11.38
C ILE A 139 2.84 -11.55 10.18
N LEU A 140 2.73 -12.59 9.37
CA LEU A 140 3.54 -12.74 8.16
C LEU A 140 3.33 -11.56 7.21
N PHE A 141 2.07 -11.22 6.92
CA PHE A 141 1.70 -10.09 6.08
C PHE A 141 2.28 -8.78 6.64
N ALA A 142 1.99 -8.48 7.90
CA ALA A 142 2.32 -7.19 8.49
C ALA A 142 3.82 -6.98 8.69
N THR A 143 4.60 -8.06 8.70
CA THR A 143 6.07 -8.00 8.78
C THR A 143 6.76 -8.04 7.42
N PHE A 144 6.05 -8.39 6.32
CA PHE A 144 6.62 -8.40 4.98
C PHE A 144 7.21 -7.03 4.61
N PRO A 145 8.41 -6.94 3.99
CA PRO A 145 9.20 -5.72 4.00
C PRO A 145 8.50 -4.45 3.51
N TYR A 146 7.84 -4.52 2.35
CA TYR A 146 7.14 -3.36 1.80
C TYR A 146 5.86 -3.03 2.59
N ILE A 147 5.12 -4.03 3.06
CA ILE A 147 3.94 -3.79 3.88
C ILE A 147 4.36 -3.15 5.20
N PHE A 148 5.40 -3.68 5.85
CA PHE A 148 5.92 -3.16 7.10
C PHE A 148 6.35 -1.71 6.95
N LEU A 149 7.19 -1.39 5.95
CA LEU A 149 7.67 -0.04 5.71
C LEU A 149 6.51 0.91 5.36
N PHE A 150 5.75 0.61 4.30
CA PHE A 150 4.74 1.53 3.77
C PHE A 150 3.47 1.62 4.62
N THR A 151 3.31 0.75 5.64
CA THR A 151 2.31 0.95 6.70
C THR A 151 2.85 1.67 7.94
N THR A 152 4.11 2.10 7.92
CA THR A 152 4.79 2.78 9.04
C THR A 152 5.12 4.22 8.70
N ILE A 153 5.54 4.49 7.47
CA ILE A 153 5.92 5.83 6.99
C ILE A 153 4.70 6.63 6.47
N SER A 154 4.88 7.93 6.30
CA SER A 154 3.88 8.94 5.91
C SER A 154 3.40 8.83 4.45
N TYR A 155 2.85 7.68 4.08
CA TYR A 155 2.45 7.32 2.72
C TYR A 155 1.00 6.85 2.59
N THR A 156 0.51 6.76 1.34
CA THR A 156 -0.88 6.41 1.01
C THR A 156 -1.25 4.95 1.25
N GLU A 157 -0.27 4.05 1.33
CA GLU A 157 -0.48 2.60 1.45
C GLU A 157 -1.34 2.19 2.65
N SER A 158 -1.13 2.79 3.82
CA SER A 158 -1.95 2.49 5.01
C SER A 158 -3.42 2.81 4.77
N LEU A 159 -3.71 3.97 4.17
CA LEU A 159 -5.08 4.39 3.87
C LEU A 159 -5.71 3.48 2.81
N TYR A 160 -4.96 3.16 1.75
CA TYR A 160 -5.39 2.26 0.70
C TYR A 160 -5.70 0.86 1.25
N LEU A 161 -4.80 0.30 2.05
CA LEU A 161 -4.95 -1.03 2.64
C LEU A 161 -6.14 -1.07 3.58
N PHE A 162 -6.23 -0.13 4.52
CA PHE A 162 -7.32 -0.05 5.48
C PHE A 162 -8.68 0.05 4.79
N SER A 163 -8.82 0.98 3.85
CA SER A 163 -10.09 1.21 3.13
C SER A 163 -10.48 0.02 2.25
N THR A 164 -9.52 -0.64 1.60
CA THR A 164 -9.75 -1.84 0.78
C THR A 164 -10.20 -3.03 1.63
N LEU A 165 -9.51 -3.31 2.74
CA LEU A 165 -9.89 -4.37 3.67
C LEU A 165 -11.25 -4.08 4.33
N ALA A 166 -11.50 -2.82 4.69
CA ALA A 166 -12.77 -2.39 5.27
C ALA A 166 -13.92 -2.56 4.27
N ALA A 167 -13.73 -2.19 3.00
CA ALA A 167 -14.72 -2.38 1.95
C ALA A 167 -15.12 -3.85 1.85
N TRP A 168 -14.14 -4.76 1.76
CA TRP A 168 -14.44 -6.20 1.68
C TRP A 168 -15.09 -6.75 2.95
N LEU A 169 -14.54 -6.45 4.12
CA LEU A 169 -15.08 -6.96 5.40
C LEU A 169 -16.51 -6.47 5.67
N LEU A 170 -16.79 -5.18 5.41
CA LEU A 170 -18.13 -4.61 5.60
C LEU A 170 -19.13 -5.22 4.63
N HIS A 171 -18.71 -5.53 3.40
CA HIS A 171 -19.55 -6.24 2.44
C HIS A 171 -19.86 -7.68 2.89
N LEU A 172 -18.85 -8.42 3.40
CA LEU A 172 -19.08 -9.75 3.97
C LEU A 172 -20.08 -9.71 5.15
N LYS A 173 -20.09 -8.62 5.92
CA LYS A 173 -21.05 -8.35 7.00
C LYS A 173 -22.40 -7.80 6.53
N GLY A 174 -22.63 -7.67 5.22
CA GLY A 174 -23.89 -7.18 4.64
C GLY A 174 -24.12 -5.67 4.80
N ARG A 175 -23.09 -4.90 5.17
CA ARG A 175 -23.16 -3.43 5.35
C ARG A 175 -22.73 -2.72 4.05
N ASP A 176 -23.50 -2.91 2.99
CA ASP A 176 -23.10 -2.56 1.61
C ASP A 176 -22.85 -1.06 1.40
N THR A 177 -23.64 -0.16 2.00
CA THR A 177 -23.43 1.29 1.87
C THR A 177 -22.11 1.74 2.53
N THR A 178 -21.80 1.22 3.72
CA THR A 178 -20.51 1.54 4.38
C THR A 178 -19.33 0.86 3.68
N SER A 179 -19.55 -0.32 3.08
CA SER A 179 -18.55 -0.95 2.20
C SER A 179 -18.25 -0.08 0.99
N ALA A 180 -19.28 0.47 0.35
CA ALA A 180 -19.13 1.36 -0.80
C ALA A 180 -18.45 2.69 -0.43
N ALA A 181 -18.72 3.25 0.76
CA ALA A 181 -17.99 4.41 1.26
C ALA A 181 -16.48 4.10 1.47
N ALA A 182 -16.15 2.94 2.02
CA ALA A 182 -14.76 2.50 2.14
C ALA A 182 -14.12 2.24 0.76
N ALA A 183 -14.87 1.69 -0.20
CA ALA A 183 -14.41 1.53 -1.58
C ALA A 183 -14.15 2.88 -2.27
N ALA A 184 -14.97 3.90 -2.00
CA ALA A 184 -14.77 5.26 -2.51
C ALA A 184 -13.48 5.88 -1.95
N LEU A 185 -13.21 5.65 -0.66
CA LEU A 185 -11.96 6.09 -0.04
C LEU A 185 -10.74 5.40 -0.66
N SER A 186 -10.81 4.08 -0.91
CA SER A 186 -9.75 3.34 -1.62
C SER A 186 -9.54 3.90 -3.04
N THR A 187 -10.63 4.14 -3.77
CA THR A 187 -10.64 4.73 -5.11
C THR A 187 -9.99 6.11 -5.17
N LEU A 188 -10.25 6.95 -4.17
CA LEU A 188 -9.65 8.28 -4.06
C LEU A 188 -8.25 8.27 -3.42
N THR A 189 -7.71 7.11 -3.08
CA THR A 189 -6.35 6.98 -2.53
C THR A 189 -5.34 6.56 -3.60
N LYS A 190 -5.73 5.70 -4.54
CA LYS A 190 -4.86 5.21 -5.63
C LYS A 190 -5.64 4.94 -6.92
N THR A 191 -4.96 5.07 -8.05
CA THR A 191 -5.49 4.79 -9.40
C THR A 191 -6.18 3.43 -9.51
N TYR A 192 -5.58 2.40 -8.92
CA TYR A 192 -6.10 1.04 -8.96
C TYR A 192 -7.06 0.70 -7.80
N GLY A 193 -7.34 1.65 -6.90
CA GLY A 193 -8.19 1.39 -5.73
C GLY A 193 -9.64 1.09 -6.05
N ILE A 194 -10.13 1.54 -7.21
CA ILE A 194 -11.47 1.21 -7.70
C ILE A 194 -11.68 -0.29 -7.90
N ALA A 195 -10.61 -1.08 -8.12
CA ALA A 195 -10.73 -2.51 -8.39
C ALA A 195 -11.48 -3.28 -7.28
N ILE A 196 -11.52 -2.79 -6.04
CA ILE A 196 -12.22 -3.45 -4.93
C ILE A 196 -13.74 -3.55 -5.15
N ILE A 197 -14.32 -2.77 -6.07
CA ILE A 197 -15.72 -2.92 -6.46
C ILE A 197 -15.98 -4.25 -7.18
N ILE A 198 -14.98 -4.81 -7.87
CA ILE A 198 -15.11 -6.03 -8.66
C ILE A 198 -15.54 -7.22 -7.80
N PRO A 199 -14.82 -7.61 -6.73
CA PRO A 199 -15.22 -8.76 -5.93
C PRO A 199 -16.55 -8.52 -5.23
N VAL A 200 -16.86 -7.28 -4.83
CA VAL A 200 -18.15 -6.89 -4.25
C VAL A 200 -19.29 -7.08 -5.26
N ALA A 201 -19.14 -6.56 -6.48
CA ALA A 201 -20.12 -6.69 -7.55
C ALA A 201 -20.37 -8.16 -7.90
N LEU A 202 -19.29 -8.93 -8.11
CA LEU A 202 -19.38 -10.36 -8.43
C LEU A 202 -20.09 -11.14 -7.32
N ASN A 203 -19.82 -10.83 -6.05
CA ASN A 203 -20.49 -11.51 -4.94
C ASN A 203 -21.97 -11.13 -4.84
N LEU A 204 -22.33 -9.86 -5.06
CA LEU A 204 -23.74 -9.41 -5.10
C LEU A 204 -24.51 -10.04 -6.27
N ILE A 205 -23.90 -10.12 -7.46
CA ILE A 205 -24.48 -10.76 -8.65
C ILE A 205 -24.67 -12.26 -8.40
N ALA A 206 -23.64 -12.94 -7.87
CA ALA A 206 -23.72 -14.37 -7.54
C ALA A 206 -24.84 -14.68 -6.53
N LYS A 207 -25.09 -13.77 -5.58
CA LYS A 207 -26.19 -13.86 -4.62
C LYS A 207 -27.53 -13.33 -5.15
N ARG A 208 -27.61 -12.91 -6.42
CA ARG A 208 -28.79 -12.31 -7.06
C ARG A 208 -29.33 -11.06 -6.34
N MET A 209 -28.45 -10.31 -5.67
CA MET A 209 -28.78 -9.12 -4.87
C MET A 209 -28.65 -7.81 -5.68
N TYR A 210 -29.24 -7.78 -6.88
CA TYR A 210 -28.99 -6.72 -7.88
C TYR A 210 -29.29 -5.31 -7.37
N ARG A 211 -30.32 -5.12 -6.54
CA ARG A 211 -30.66 -3.80 -5.96
C ARG A 211 -29.51 -3.20 -5.15
N ARG A 212 -28.66 -4.05 -4.55
CA ARG A 212 -27.54 -3.59 -3.73
C ARG A 212 -26.33 -3.14 -4.56
N LEU A 213 -26.30 -3.46 -5.86
CA LEU A 213 -25.27 -2.95 -6.79
C LEU A 213 -25.33 -1.42 -6.93
N LEU A 214 -26.48 -0.80 -6.65
CA LEU A 214 -26.62 0.67 -6.64
C LEU A 214 -25.64 1.34 -5.67
N ASN A 215 -25.20 0.67 -4.59
CA ASN A 215 -24.20 1.22 -3.69
C ASN A 215 -22.85 1.46 -4.41
N LEU A 216 -22.54 0.73 -5.49
CA LEU A 216 -21.31 0.90 -6.25
C LEU A 216 -21.27 2.22 -7.04
N ILE A 217 -22.40 2.94 -7.13
CA ILE A 217 -22.43 4.32 -7.63
C ILE A 217 -21.56 5.23 -6.75
N ILE A 218 -21.43 4.97 -5.44
CA ILE A 218 -20.65 5.81 -4.52
C ILE A 218 -19.16 5.87 -4.93
N PRO A 219 -18.42 4.74 -5.04
CA PRO A 219 -17.03 4.78 -5.52
C PRO A 219 -16.91 5.26 -6.97
N ALA A 220 -17.87 4.94 -7.84
CA ALA A 220 -17.86 5.40 -9.23
C ALA A 220 -18.00 6.94 -9.32
N ALA A 221 -18.94 7.51 -8.57
CA ALA A 221 -19.14 8.96 -8.48
C ALA A 221 -17.94 9.66 -7.85
N ALA A 222 -17.29 9.06 -6.85
CA ALA A 222 -16.05 9.58 -6.27
C ALA A 222 -14.93 9.68 -7.32
N LEU A 223 -14.71 8.62 -8.11
CA LEU A 223 -13.74 8.66 -9.21
C LEU A 223 -14.11 9.72 -10.26
N LEU A 224 -15.38 9.75 -10.69
CA LEU A 224 -15.85 10.74 -11.66
C LEU A 224 -15.64 12.17 -11.16
N GLY A 225 -15.93 12.44 -9.88
CA GLY A 225 -15.66 13.74 -9.26
C GLY A 225 -14.17 14.12 -9.34
N TRP A 226 -13.27 13.17 -9.08
CA TRP A 226 -11.84 13.39 -9.26
C TRP A 226 -11.44 13.65 -10.71
N LEU A 227 -11.96 12.87 -11.67
CA LEU A 227 -11.67 13.07 -13.09
C LEU A 227 -12.20 14.40 -13.63
N ILE A 228 -13.39 14.83 -13.17
CA ILE A 228 -13.95 16.15 -13.49
C ILE A 228 -13.06 17.25 -12.92
N TYR A 229 -12.63 17.12 -11.67
CA TYR A 229 -11.70 18.06 -11.05
C TYR A 229 -10.42 18.18 -11.89
N LEU A 230 -9.80 17.06 -12.28
CA LEU A 230 -8.63 17.05 -13.15
C LEU A 230 -8.90 17.78 -14.47
N LYS A 231 -10.02 17.47 -15.14
CA LYS A 231 -10.41 18.13 -16.39
C LYS A 231 -10.55 19.65 -16.22
N THR A 232 -11.12 20.11 -15.11
CA THR A 232 -11.26 21.55 -14.84
C THR A 232 -9.94 22.23 -14.50
N ALA A 233 -9.02 21.53 -13.82
CA ALA A 233 -7.76 22.09 -13.34
C ALA A 233 -6.66 22.07 -14.41
N THR A 234 -6.64 21.06 -15.28
CA THR A 234 -5.55 20.83 -16.25
C THR A 234 -5.99 20.82 -17.70
N GLY A 235 -7.30 20.77 -17.96
CA GLY A 235 -7.84 20.54 -19.31
C GLY A 235 -7.87 19.06 -19.73
N GLU A 236 -7.44 18.11 -18.89
CA GLU A 236 -7.38 16.68 -19.21
C GLU A 236 -8.02 15.80 -18.12
N PHE A 237 -8.87 14.84 -18.51
CA PHE A 237 -9.48 13.90 -17.53
C PHE A 237 -8.45 12.99 -16.87
N PHE A 238 -7.44 12.55 -17.61
CA PHE A 238 -6.44 11.57 -17.17
C PHE A 238 -5.08 12.22 -16.88
N ALA A 239 -5.09 13.44 -16.35
CA ALA A 239 -3.87 14.19 -16.02
C ALA A 239 -2.90 13.41 -15.11
N PHE A 240 -3.43 12.54 -14.24
CA PHE A 240 -2.63 11.67 -13.39
C PHE A 240 -1.78 10.65 -14.16
N SER A 241 -2.18 10.31 -15.39
CA SER A 241 -1.44 9.41 -16.27
C SER A 241 -0.48 10.18 -17.17
N THR A 242 -0.92 11.30 -17.75
CA THR A 242 -0.09 12.10 -18.67
C THR A 242 1.10 12.74 -17.94
N GLN A 243 0.92 13.14 -16.67
CA GLN A 243 2.00 13.72 -15.87
C GLN A 243 3.07 12.71 -15.41
N GLN A 244 2.89 11.40 -15.61
CA GLN A 244 3.98 10.44 -15.38
C GLN A 244 5.21 10.77 -16.23
N SER A 245 5.02 11.44 -17.38
CA SER A 245 6.09 11.96 -18.24
C SER A 245 7.09 12.86 -17.49
N TYR A 246 6.66 13.58 -16.44
CA TYR A 246 7.57 14.36 -15.60
C TYR A 246 8.66 13.47 -14.97
N TRP A 247 8.27 12.32 -14.42
CA TRP A 247 9.20 11.35 -13.83
C TRP A 247 10.00 10.61 -14.91
N MET A 248 9.38 10.29 -16.05
CA MET A 248 10.10 9.70 -17.20
C MET A 248 11.25 10.59 -17.66
N ASN A 249 11.04 11.91 -17.73
CA ASN A 249 12.08 12.88 -18.08
C ASN A 249 13.20 12.96 -17.02
N LEU A 250 12.92 12.56 -15.78
CA LEU A 250 13.91 12.42 -14.71
C LEU A 250 14.59 11.04 -14.68
N GLY A 251 14.32 10.19 -15.68
CA GLY A 251 14.93 8.87 -15.82
C GLY A 251 14.18 7.73 -15.14
N VAL A 252 12.89 7.92 -14.83
CA VAL A 252 12.06 6.88 -14.23
C VAL A 252 11.37 6.04 -15.31
N ASP A 253 11.68 4.74 -15.35
CA ASP A 253 11.13 3.83 -16.36
C ASP A 253 9.73 3.30 -16.00
N PHE A 254 8.80 3.31 -16.96
CA PHE A 254 7.42 2.82 -16.78
C PHE A 254 7.06 1.78 -17.84
N GLY A 255 6.28 0.76 -17.45
CA GLY A 255 5.67 -0.20 -18.38
C GLY A 255 6.51 -1.44 -18.70
N TYR A 256 6.07 -2.62 -18.24
CA TYR A 256 6.79 -3.90 -18.30
C TYR A 256 7.32 -4.27 -19.70
N TYR A 257 6.52 -3.99 -20.73
CA TYR A 257 6.85 -4.38 -22.09
C TYR A 257 8.03 -3.59 -22.67
N GLU A 258 8.02 -2.25 -22.52
CA GLU A 258 8.99 -1.38 -23.21
C GLU A 258 10.40 -1.49 -22.64
N HIS A 259 10.55 -1.62 -21.32
CA HIS A 259 11.88 -1.63 -20.69
C HIS A 259 12.39 -3.02 -20.30
N TYR A 260 11.58 -4.08 -20.43
CA TYR A 260 12.02 -5.45 -20.12
C TYR A 260 11.82 -6.42 -21.28
N ILE A 261 10.58 -6.60 -21.77
CA ILE A 261 10.30 -7.57 -22.84
C ILE A 261 10.96 -7.18 -24.16
N LYS A 262 10.84 -5.93 -24.58
CA LYS A 262 11.39 -5.46 -25.85
C LYS A 262 12.93 -5.52 -25.91
N PRO A 263 13.69 -5.11 -24.86
CA PRO A 263 15.14 -5.35 -24.79
C PRO A 263 15.50 -6.84 -24.73
N PHE A 264 14.74 -7.66 -24.00
CA PHE A 264 14.96 -9.11 -23.91
C PHE A 264 14.86 -9.79 -25.28
N LEU A 265 13.85 -9.42 -26.08
CA LEU A 265 13.63 -9.99 -27.41
C LEU A 265 14.59 -9.46 -28.49
N ARG A 266 15.30 -8.35 -28.23
CA ARG A 266 16.21 -7.73 -29.22
C ARG A 266 17.55 -8.45 -29.40
N PHE A 267 17.95 -9.33 -28.46
CA PHE A 267 19.22 -10.09 -28.50
C PHE A 267 20.40 -9.29 -29.11
N ASN A 268 20.74 -8.14 -28.52
CA ASN A 268 21.85 -7.32 -29.01
C ASN A 268 23.20 -7.90 -28.58
N LEU A 269 23.98 -8.41 -29.54
CA LEU A 269 25.32 -8.97 -29.32
C LEU A 269 26.34 -7.94 -28.81
N TRP A 270 26.10 -6.65 -29.03
CA TRP A 270 27.05 -5.56 -28.73
C TRP A 270 26.74 -4.80 -27.45
N SER A 271 25.60 -5.09 -26.81
CA SER A 271 25.23 -4.53 -25.50
C SER A 271 24.67 -5.65 -24.62
N LEU A 272 25.49 -6.18 -23.71
CA LEU A 272 25.02 -7.12 -22.69
C LEU A 272 23.98 -6.39 -21.82
N PRO A 273 22.70 -6.77 -21.87
CA PRO A 273 21.70 -6.09 -21.05
C PRO A 273 21.97 -6.47 -19.58
N GLN A 274 22.03 -5.47 -18.69
CA GLN A 274 22.06 -5.72 -17.26
C GLN A 274 20.68 -6.25 -16.84
N PHE A 275 20.50 -7.58 -16.89
CA PHE A 275 19.23 -8.20 -16.54
C PHE A 275 19.11 -8.39 -15.03
N HIS A 276 18.10 -7.74 -14.46
CA HIS A 276 17.70 -7.95 -13.06
C HIS A 276 16.75 -9.17 -12.95
N TYR A 277 17.31 -10.38 -12.97
CA TYR A 277 16.54 -11.64 -12.92
C TYR A 277 15.59 -11.80 -11.72
N LEU A 278 15.85 -11.06 -10.63
CA LEU A 278 14.99 -11.07 -9.44
C LEU A 278 13.58 -10.53 -9.73
N LEU A 279 13.46 -9.53 -10.62
CA LEU A 279 12.17 -8.90 -10.89
C LEU A 279 11.21 -9.83 -11.67
N PRO A 280 11.60 -10.50 -12.76
CA PRO A 280 10.78 -11.54 -13.39
C PRO A 280 10.43 -12.68 -12.44
N ALA A 281 11.38 -13.14 -11.62
CA ALA A 281 11.12 -14.18 -10.64
C ALA A 281 10.03 -13.73 -9.64
N LEU A 282 10.06 -12.47 -9.23
CA LEU A 282 9.03 -11.87 -8.39
C LEU A 282 7.67 -11.77 -9.10
N ILE A 283 7.66 -11.32 -10.36
CA ILE A 283 6.43 -11.24 -11.18
C ILE A 283 5.80 -12.63 -11.31
N ILE A 284 6.59 -13.66 -11.63
CA ILE A 284 6.13 -15.05 -11.75
C ILE A 284 5.62 -15.56 -10.39
N PHE A 285 6.34 -15.27 -9.31
CA PHE A 285 5.93 -15.64 -7.96
C PHE A 285 4.58 -15.02 -7.58
N PHE A 286 4.40 -13.71 -7.78
CA PHE A 286 3.11 -13.06 -7.51
C PHE A 286 2.01 -13.52 -8.47
N ALA A 287 2.31 -13.79 -9.74
CA ALA A 287 1.35 -14.38 -10.67
C ALA A 287 0.84 -15.75 -10.17
N TYR A 288 1.75 -16.59 -9.66
CA TYR A 288 1.39 -17.86 -9.04
C TYR A 288 0.50 -17.66 -7.81
N LEU A 289 0.85 -16.74 -6.90
CA LEU A 289 0.02 -16.45 -5.73
C LEU A 289 -1.36 -15.92 -6.12
N VAL A 290 -1.43 -15.01 -7.10
CA VAL A 290 -2.70 -14.51 -7.67
C VAL A 290 -3.53 -15.67 -8.20
N PHE A 291 -2.94 -16.61 -8.94
CA PHE A 291 -3.66 -17.80 -9.40
C PHE A 291 -4.16 -18.67 -8.23
N CYS A 292 -3.36 -18.82 -7.17
CA CYS A 292 -3.77 -19.53 -5.96
C CYS A 292 -4.97 -18.89 -5.25
N THR A 293 -5.19 -17.58 -5.38
CA THR A 293 -6.36 -16.92 -4.75
C THR A 293 -7.70 -17.42 -5.30
N PHE A 294 -7.75 -17.90 -6.55
CA PHE A 294 -8.96 -18.51 -7.11
C PHE A 294 -9.38 -19.79 -6.38
N LYS A 295 -8.44 -20.49 -5.73
CA LYS A 295 -8.74 -21.67 -4.89
C LYS A 295 -9.36 -21.29 -3.54
N ILE A 296 -9.27 -20.03 -3.15
CA ILE A 296 -9.81 -19.51 -1.88
C ILE A 296 -11.18 -18.89 -2.12
N ASP A 297 -11.23 -17.92 -3.03
CA ASP A 297 -12.45 -17.20 -3.39
C ASP A 297 -12.30 -16.68 -4.81
N SER A 298 -13.14 -17.17 -5.73
CA SER A 298 -13.07 -16.81 -7.14
C SER A 298 -13.27 -15.31 -7.39
N LYS A 299 -14.05 -14.62 -6.55
CA LYS A 299 -14.28 -13.17 -6.69
C LYS A 299 -13.00 -12.39 -6.33
N LEU A 300 -12.34 -12.79 -5.24
CA LEU A 300 -11.01 -12.26 -4.89
C LEU A 300 -9.93 -12.68 -5.88
N GLY A 301 -10.09 -13.82 -6.55
CA GLY A 301 -9.30 -14.25 -7.69
C GLY A 301 -9.32 -13.26 -8.84
N VAL A 302 -10.53 -12.92 -9.32
CA VAL A 302 -10.70 -11.92 -10.39
C VAL A 302 -10.15 -10.56 -9.97
N TYR A 303 -10.43 -10.13 -8.74
CA TYR A 303 -9.84 -8.89 -8.18
C TYR A 303 -8.32 -8.88 -8.23
N SER A 304 -7.69 -9.96 -7.75
CA SER A 304 -6.23 -10.07 -7.68
C SER A 304 -5.61 -10.09 -9.07
N LEU A 305 -6.25 -10.77 -10.03
CA LEU A 305 -5.83 -10.81 -11.43
C LEU A 305 -5.92 -9.44 -12.09
N VAL A 306 -7.06 -8.74 -11.95
CA VAL A 306 -7.25 -7.40 -12.54
C VAL A 306 -6.24 -6.41 -11.96
N LEU A 307 -6.02 -6.42 -10.65
CA LEU A 307 -4.99 -5.58 -10.03
C LEU A 307 -3.59 -5.93 -10.52
N PHE A 308 -3.24 -7.22 -10.56
CA PHE A 308 -1.92 -7.66 -10.99
C PHE A 308 -1.61 -7.21 -12.44
N LEU A 309 -2.55 -7.45 -13.37
CA LEU A 309 -2.40 -7.04 -14.76
C LEU A 309 -2.39 -5.51 -14.91
N GLY A 310 -3.26 -4.80 -14.18
CA GLY A 310 -3.27 -3.34 -14.17
C GLY A 310 -1.96 -2.74 -13.66
N LEU A 311 -1.40 -3.30 -12.59
CA LEU A 311 -0.11 -2.88 -12.05
C LEU A 311 1.05 -3.21 -13.00
N LEU A 312 1.03 -4.36 -13.69
CA LEU A 312 2.03 -4.67 -14.72
C LEU A 312 2.03 -3.66 -15.88
N TYR A 313 0.85 -3.13 -16.22
CA TYR A 313 0.69 -2.19 -17.31
C TYR A 313 1.02 -0.74 -16.91
N PHE A 314 0.48 -0.26 -15.80
CA PHE A 314 0.56 1.16 -15.40
C PHE A 314 1.70 1.51 -14.42
N SER A 315 2.34 0.52 -13.79
CA SER A 315 3.36 0.77 -12.77
C SER A 315 4.75 1.00 -13.35
N ASN A 316 5.55 1.77 -12.61
CA ASN A 316 7.01 1.75 -12.69
C ASN A 316 7.53 0.39 -12.19
N PHE A 317 8.55 -0.14 -12.88
CA PHE A 317 9.27 -1.37 -12.56
C PHE A 317 9.84 -1.42 -11.15
N ILE A 318 10.47 -0.31 -10.74
CA ILE A 318 11.15 -0.21 -9.46
C ILE A 318 10.12 -0.43 -8.35
N SER A 319 8.98 0.26 -8.37
CA SER A 319 7.97 0.12 -7.31
C SER A 319 7.05 -1.10 -7.43
N MET A 320 7.24 -2.01 -8.40
CA MET A 320 6.36 -3.19 -8.55
C MET A 320 6.33 -4.11 -7.32
N PRO A 321 7.48 -4.47 -6.69
CA PRO A 321 7.49 -5.34 -5.52
C PRO A 321 6.64 -4.78 -4.37
N ARG A 322 6.72 -3.46 -4.17
CA ARG A 322 5.84 -2.71 -3.28
C ARG A 322 4.38 -2.92 -3.66
N PHE A 323 3.95 -2.58 -4.88
CA PHE A 323 2.52 -2.62 -5.20
C PHE A 323 1.91 -4.02 -5.18
N PHE A 324 2.63 -5.05 -5.64
CA PHE A 324 2.16 -6.43 -5.59
C PHE A 324 1.93 -6.91 -4.16
N SER A 325 2.74 -6.47 -3.21
CA SER A 325 2.55 -6.82 -1.80
C SER A 325 1.22 -6.32 -1.22
N PHE A 326 0.61 -5.27 -1.79
CA PHE A 326 -0.68 -4.75 -1.37
C PHE A 326 -1.89 -5.39 -2.06
N ILE A 327 -1.69 -6.43 -2.89
CA ILE A 327 -2.78 -7.29 -3.39
C ILE A 327 -3.22 -8.22 -2.25
N PHE A 328 -4.00 -7.71 -1.29
CA PHE A 328 -4.25 -8.39 -0.01
C PHE A 328 -4.66 -9.87 -0.11
N PRO A 329 -5.43 -10.36 -1.11
CA PRO A 329 -5.86 -11.76 -1.13
C PRO A 329 -4.72 -12.75 -1.35
N VAL A 330 -3.59 -12.36 -1.94
CA VAL A 330 -2.43 -13.25 -2.11
C VAL A 330 -1.93 -13.78 -0.77
N TRP A 331 -2.10 -13.01 0.30
CA TRP A 331 -1.68 -13.40 1.65
C TRP A 331 -2.59 -14.47 2.25
N LEU A 332 -3.83 -14.58 1.78
CA LEU A 332 -4.75 -15.62 2.24
C LEU A 332 -4.31 -17.03 1.82
N THR A 333 -3.39 -17.15 0.84
CA THR A 333 -2.86 -18.43 0.38
C THR A 333 -1.80 -19.03 1.30
N ALA A 334 -1.21 -18.23 2.20
CA ALA A 334 -0.08 -18.68 3.03
C ALA A 334 -0.45 -19.77 4.04
N LYS A 335 -1.67 -19.72 4.62
CA LYS A 335 -2.24 -20.69 5.59
C LYS A 335 -1.18 -21.27 6.55
N ILE A 336 -0.48 -20.39 7.27
CA ILE A 336 0.67 -20.79 8.09
C ILE A 336 0.23 -21.51 9.37
N LYS A 337 0.76 -22.73 9.57
CA LYS A 337 0.60 -23.51 10.81
C LYS A 337 1.90 -23.71 11.60
N ASN A 338 3.05 -23.65 10.93
CA ASN A 338 4.34 -23.97 11.52
C ASN A 338 4.97 -22.71 12.14
N ILE A 339 5.01 -22.64 13.47
CA ILE A 339 5.54 -21.50 14.23
C ILE A 339 7.04 -21.28 13.94
N PRO A 340 7.93 -22.30 14.00
CA PRO A 340 9.33 -22.13 13.58
C PRO A 340 9.50 -21.49 12.19
N ALA A 341 8.74 -21.97 11.19
CA ALA A 341 8.81 -21.39 9.84
C ALA A 341 8.34 -19.93 9.81
N LEU A 342 7.28 -19.60 10.55
CA LEU A 342 6.81 -18.22 10.71
C LEU A 342 7.90 -17.35 11.34
N THR A 343 8.54 -17.81 12.41
CA THR A 343 9.59 -17.04 13.11
C THR A 343 10.78 -16.76 12.20
N VAL A 344 11.23 -17.75 11.43
CA VAL A 344 12.32 -17.57 10.44
C VAL A 344 11.92 -16.58 9.36
N ALA A 345 10.71 -16.69 8.82
CA ALA A 345 10.20 -15.77 7.81
C ALA A 345 10.08 -14.33 8.34
N VAL A 346 9.55 -14.16 9.55
CA VAL A 346 9.44 -12.86 10.22
C VAL A 346 10.84 -12.27 10.45
N ALA A 347 11.79 -13.03 10.98
CA ALA A 347 13.16 -12.55 11.20
C ALA A 347 13.80 -12.09 9.88
N PHE A 348 13.67 -12.90 8.81
CA PHE A 348 14.14 -12.54 7.48
C PHE A 348 13.46 -11.27 6.96
N PHE A 349 12.14 -11.15 7.10
CA PHE A 349 11.42 -9.97 6.64
C PHE A 349 11.81 -8.72 7.42
N ILE A 350 11.99 -8.78 8.75
CA ILE A 350 12.39 -7.60 9.53
C ILE A 350 13.80 -7.13 9.14
N LEU A 351 14.75 -8.03 8.92
CA LEU A 351 16.09 -7.64 8.43
C LEU A 351 16.00 -6.90 7.08
N ASN A 352 15.18 -7.42 6.16
CA ASN A 352 14.97 -6.76 4.87
C ASN A 352 14.20 -5.43 5.03
N SER A 353 13.21 -5.34 5.92
CA SER A 353 12.49 -4.10 6.24
C SER A 353 13.44 -3.00 6.72
N LEU A 354 14.41 -3.34 7.56
CA LEU A 354 15.40 -2.38 8.08
C LEU A 354 16.30 -1.85 6.95
N LEU A 355 16.75 -2.74 6.06
CA LEU A 355 17.54 -2.33 4.88
C LEU A 355 16.71 -1.44 3.96
N LEU A 356 15.46 -1.84 3.69
CA LEU A 356 14.51 -1.11 2.85
C LEU A 356 14.25 0.30 3.39
N TRP A 357 14.03 0.40 4.71
CA TRP A 357 13.79 1.68 5.38
C TRP A 357 15.03 2.57 5.35
N TYR A 358 16.21 2.00 5.58
CA TYR A 358 17.46 2.74 5.48
C TYR A 358 17.67 3.30 4.07
N GLN A 359 17.49 2.48 3.02
CA GLN A 359 17.60 2.92 1.62
C GLN A 359 16.60 4.02 1.29
N PHE A 360 15.35 3.85 1.72
CA PHE A 360 14.29 4.84 1.57
C PHE A 360 14.67 6.21 2.16
N LEU A 361 15.27 6.23 3.35
CA LEU A 361 15.73 7.45 4.01
C LEU A 361 16.98 8.06 3.37
N MET A 362 17.80 7.25 2.70
CA MET A 362 19.04 7.69 2.03
C MET A 362 18.83 8.12 0.57
N ALA A 363 17.59 8.45 0.18
CA ALA A 363 17.20 8.87 -1.17
C ALA A 363 17.48 7.84 -2.27
N VAL A 364 17.61 6.56 -1.90
CA VAL A 364 17.67 5.47 -2.87
C VAL A 364 16.24 5.10 -3.28
N TRP A 365 16.03 4.97 -4.59
CA TRP A 365 14.77 4.43 -5.11
C TRP A 365 14.64 2.98 -4.68
N VAL A 366 13.62 2.71 -3.89
CA VAL A 366 13.40 1.40 -3.33
C VAL A 366 12.68 0.54 -4.37
N SER A 367 13.43 -0.40 -4.95
CA SER A 367 12.89 -1.48 -5.77
C SER A 367 12.28 -2.55 -4.88
#